data_AF-A0A346RVJ2-F1
#
_entry.id   AF-A0A346RVJ2-F1
#
_cell.length_a   1.000
_cell.length_b   1.000
_cell.length_c   1.000
_cell.angle_alpha   90.00
_cell.angle_beta   90.00
_cell.angle_gamma   90.00
#
_symmetry.space_group_name_H-M   'P 1'
#
loop_
_entity.id
_entity.type
_entity.pdbx_description
1 polymer ?
#
loop_
_entity_poly.entity_id
_entity_poly.type
_entity_poly.pdbx_seq_one_letter_code
_entity_poly.pdbx_strand_id
1 'polypeptide(L)' 'KELKEHIKEALENECGKCTEAQKKGTRRVIGHLINHEADFWNELTAKYDPERKYTTKYEKELKEVKA' A
#
# COMPACT_ATOMS: atom_id res chain seq x y z
N LYS A 1 12.31 -10.45 3.69
CA LYS A 1 11.37 -10.14 4.80
C LYS A 1 11.05 -8.63 4.85
N GLU A 2 12.00 -7.77 4.46
CA GLU A 2 11.89 -6.29 4.33
C GLU A 2 10.64 -5.73 3.61
N LEU A 3 10.23 -6.31 2.47
CA LEU A 3 9.16 -5.72 1.64
C LEU A 3 7.82 -5.59 2.38
N LYS A 4 7.51 -6.56 3.25
CA LYS A 4 6.28 -6.55 4.06
C LYS A 4 6.32 -5.47 5.14
N GLU A 5 7.49 -5.20 5.72
CA GLU A 5 7.64 -4.14 6.73
C GLU A 5 7.49 -2.76 6.09
N HIS A 6 8.02 -2.55 4.89
CA HIS A 6 7.82 -1.28 4.19
C HIS A 6 6.38 -1.05 3.74
N ILE A 7 5.63 -2.11 3.35
CA ILE A 7 4.20 -1.99 3.06
C ILE A 7 3.42 -1.63 4.33
N LYS A 8 3.74 -2.28 5.46
CA LYS A 8 3.17 -1.93 6.75
C LYS A 8 3.43 -0.46 7.10
N GLU A 9 4.68 0.00 7.01
CA GLU A 9 5.04 1.38 7.31
C GLU A 9 4.39 2.38 6.35
N ALA A 10 4.24 2.01 5.08
CA ALA A 10 3.49 2.80 4.09
C ALA A 10 2.02 2.96 4.48
N LEU A 11 1.39 1.91 5.01
CA LEU A 11 0.01 1.93 5.45
C LEU A 11 -0.19 2.63 6.80
N GLU A 12 0.77 2.56 7.72
CA GLU A 12 0.66 3.19 9.04
C GLU A 12 1.11 4.66 9.06
N ASN A 13 2.14 5.01 8.28
CA ASN A 13 2.87 6.28 8.40
C ASN A 13 3.35 6.85 7.05
N GLU A 14 2.77 6.43 5.92
CA GLU A 14 3.21 6.86 4.58
C GLU A 14 4.69 6.56 4.27
N CYS A 15 5.28 5.55 4.91
CA CYS A 15 6.66 5.15 4.68
C CYS A 15 7.64 6.30 5.04
N GLY A 16 7.40 6.99 6.16
CA GLY A 16 8.17 8.16 6.60
C GLY A 16 9.67 7.89 6.82
N LYS A 17 10.08 6.64 7.06
CA LYS A 17 11.49 6.23 7.21
C LYS A 17 12.06 5.58 5.94
N CYS A 18 11.24 5.39 4.92
CA CYS A 18 11.66 4.77 3.67
C CYS A 18 12.45 5.75 2.79
N THR A 19 13.47 5.24 2.12
CA THR A 19 14.15 5.96 1.03
C THR A 19 13.23 6.08 -0.18
N GLU A 20 13.51 7.02 -1.09
CA GLU A 20 12.73 7.20 -2.32
C GLU A 20 12.68 5.93 -3.19
N ALA A 21 13.78 5.16 -3.23
CA ALA A 21 13.80 3.88 -3.92
C ALA A 21 12.85 2.85 -3.29
N GLN A 22 12.83 2.77 -1.95
CA GLN A 22 11.90 1.91 -1.21
C GLN A 22 10.45 2.37 -1.40
N LYS A 23 10.16 3.68 -1.32
CA LYS A 23 8.81 4.21 -1.56
C LYS A 23 8.29 3.84 -2.93
N LYS A 24 9.13 3.98 -3.97
CA LYS A 24 8.78 3.61 -5.35
C LYS A 24 8.53 2.10 -5.48
N GLY A 25 9.38 1.27 -4.89
CA GLY A 25 9.20 -0.18 -4.86
C GLY A 25 7.92 -0.60 -4.14
N THR A 26 7.69 -0.06 -2.94
CA THR A 26 6.50 -0.29 -2.13
C THR A 26 5.23 0.14 -2.86
N ARG A 27 5.22 1.33 -3.49
CA ARG A 27 4.08 1.80 -4.31
C ARG A 27 3.76 0.83 -5.44
N ARG A 28 4.77 0.28 -6.13
CA ARG A 28 4.55 -0.69 -7.22
C ARG A 28 3.88 -1.96 -6.70
N VAL A 29 4.30 -2.45 -5.54
CA VAL A 29 3.70 -3.65 -4.92
C VAL A 29 2.29 -3.35 -4.43
N ILE A 30 2.07 -2.23 -3.75
CA ILE A 30 0.75 -1.79 -3.30
C ILE A 30 -0.21 -1.69 -4.50
N GLY A 31 0.22 -1.07 -5.60
CA GLY A 31 -0.58 -0.99 -6.82
C GLY A 31 -0.93 -2.37 -7.37
N HIS A 32 0.01 -3.31 -7.38
CA HIS A 32 -0.28 -4.69 -7.77
C HIS A 32 -1.31 -5.35 -6.85
N LEU A 33 -1.17 -5.16 -5.53
CA LEU A 33 -2.11 -5.72 -4.54
C LEU A 33 -3.53 -5.15 -4.72
N ILE A 34 -3.65 -3.83 -4.90
CA ILE A 34 -4.94 -3.16 -5.11
C ILE A 34 -5.66 -3.70 -6.35
N ASN A 35 -4.94 -3.94 -7.45
CA ASN A 35 -5.55 -4.28 -8.74
C ASN A 35 -5.69 -5.79 -8.98
N HIS A 36 -4.86 -6.62 -8.37
CA HIS A 36 -4.81 -8.06 -8.64
C HIS A 36 -5.10 -8.94 -7.42
N GLU A 37 -4.88 -8.45 -6.20
CA GLU A 37 -4.95 -9.23 -4.96
C GLU A 37 -5.85 -8.53 -3.92
N ALA A 38 -7.08 -8.19 -4.31
CA ALA A 38 -7.98 -7.34 -3.52
C ALA A 38 -8.31 -7.92 -2.14
N ASP A 39 -8.47 -9.24 -2.00
CA ASP A 39 -8.74 -9.89 -0.72
C ASP A 39 -7.57 -9.71 0.26
N PHE A 40 -6.35 -9.97 -0.21
CA PHE A 40 -5.14 -9.78 0.59
C PHE A 40 -4.90 -8.30 0.93
N TRP A 41 -5.21 -7.40 -0.02
CA TRP A 41 -5.18 -5.96 0.23
C TRP A 41 -6.17 -5.55 1.33
N ASN A 42 -7.39 -6.07 1.32
CA ASN A 42 -8.38 -5.82 2.36
C ASN A 42 -7.92 -6.32 3.74
N GLU A 43 -7.32 -7.51 3.82
CA GLU A 43 -6.76 -8.04 5.07
C GLU A 43 -5.62 -7.17 5.61
N LEU A 44 -4.71 -6.75 4.73
CA LEU A 44 -3.58 -5.88 5.11
C LEU A 44 -4.06 -4.52 5.61
N THR A 45 -5.00 -3.91 4.90
CA THR A 45 -5.52 -2.57 5.25
C THR A 45 -6.33 -2.64 6.54
N ALA A 46 -7.17 -3.65 6.74
CA ALA A 46 -7.87 -3.85 8.00
C ALA A 46 -6.92 -4.02 9.20
N LYS A 47 -5.74 -4.62 8.98
CA LYS A 47 -4.75 -4.87 10.03
C LYS A 47 -3.87 -3.67 10.35
N TYR A 48 -3.44 -2.92 9.34
CA TYR A 48 -2.41 -1.88 9.48
C TYR A 48 -2.93 -0.45 9.28
N ASP A 49 -4.08 -0.29 8.64
CA ASP A 49 -4.74 1.01 8.43
C ASP A 49 -6.27 0.85 8.59
N PRO A 50 -6.76 0.48 9.79
CA PRO A 50 -8.18 0.24 10.03
C PRO A 50 -9.05 1.48 9.78
N GLU A 51 -8.48 2.69 9.91
CA GLU A 51 -9.13 3.96 9.59
C GLU A 51 -9.11 4.30 8.09
N ARG A 52 -8.42 3.48 7.28
CA ARG A 52 -8.24 3.63 5.82
C ARG A 52 -7.69 5.00 5.41
N LYS A 53 -6.90 5.63 6.27
CA LYS A 53 -6.36 6.98 6.06
C LYS A 53 -5.39 7.03 4.87
N TYR A 54 -4.48 6.06 4.80
CA TYR A 54 -3.48 5.96 3.74
C TYR A 54 -3.92 5.01 2.62
N THR A 55 -4.71 4.00 2.98
CA THR A 55 -5.36 3.07 2.06
C THR A 55 -6.15 3.81 1.00
N THR A 56 -7.02 4.74 1.39
CA THR A 56 -7.84 5.53 0.45
C THR A 56 -6.96 6.33 -0.51
N LYS A 57 -5.84 6.87 -0.02
CA LYS A 57 -4.87 7.60 -0.84
C LYS A 57 -4.25 6.67 -1.89
N TYR A 58 -3.73 5.52 -1.49
CA TYR A 58 -3.12 4.56 -2.41
C TYR A 58 -4.12 3.98 -3.40
N GLU A 59 -5.34 3.66 -2.96
CA GLU A 59 -6.41 3.20 -3.84
C GLU A 59 -6.75 4.28 -4.88
N LYS A 60 -6.85 5.55 -4.49
CA LYS A 60 -7.10 6.63 -5.44
C LYS A 60 -5.96 6.84 -6.43
N GLU A 61 -4.71 6.69 -5.98
CA GLU A 61 -3.52 6.95 -6.77
C GLU A 61 -3.09 5.79 -7.69
N LEU A 62 -3.35 4.55 -7.27
CA LEU A 62 -2.76 3.35 -7.90
C LEU A 62 -3.80 2.38 -8.46
N LYS A 63 -5.08 2.54 -8.14
CA LYS A 63 -6.14 1.75 -8.76
C LYS A 63 -6.19 2.11 -10.25
N GLU A 64 -5.97 1.12 -11.08
CA GLU A 64 -6.09 1.28 -12.52
C GLU A 64 -7.58 1.37 -12.84
N VAL A 65 -8.03 2.57 -13.20
CA VAL A 65 -9.36 2.74 -13.80
C VAL A 65 -9.26 2.09 -15.17
N LYS A 66 -9.70 0.84 -15.29
CA LYS A 66 -9.99 0.24 -16.59
C LYS A 66 -11.08 1.10 -17.24
N ALA A 67 -10.65 1.93 -18.18
CA ALA A 67 -11.52 2.63 -19.12
C ALA A 67 -12.19 1.61 -20.06
#